data_AF-A0A1X3HFT3-F1
#
_entry.id   AF-A0A1X3HFT3-F1
#
_cell.length_a   1.000
_cell.length_b   1.000
_cell.length_c   1.000
_cell.angle_alpha   90.00
_cell.angle_beta   90.00
_cell.angle_gamma   90.00
#
_symmetry.space_group_name_H-M   'P 1'
#
loop_
_entity.id
_entity.type
_entity.pdbx_description
1 polymer ?
#
loop_
_entity_poly.entity_id
_entity_poly.type
_entity_poly.pdbx_seq_one_letter_code
_entity_poly.pdbx_strand_id
1 'polypeptide(L)'
;GEPLSLVKAISAVFELGCAITVAQIVWRATKLPLRASLAFCAVWLAPTVIFNGAVWAESDSIWTYFTLVSIALFMRDRNGVASFAMAFSVKAQGVFLGPFVLGMILRRRIHPAWLATVPGIYVVLAIPVLVAGRSLASVFAVYLDQAHTFNRLTMNAANIWVLAGGLPYAIGVAVGMVLAAASGLALSIFIARSRRAGPEFILLAACVSLMLMPYLLPKMHERYFYA
;
A
#
# COMPACT_ATOMS: atom_id res chain seq x y z
N GLY A 1 -19.42 -1.90 -24.36
CA GLY A 1 -18.06 -2.47 -24.36
C GLY A 1 -18.13 -3.87 -23.77
N GLU A 2 -17.21 -4.77 -24.14
CA GLU A 2 -17.19 -6.10 -23.54
C GLU A 2 -16.93 -6.01 -22.02
N PRO A 3 -17.57 -6.86 -21.19
CA PRO A 3 -17.46 -6.79 -19.73
C PRO A 3 -16.01 -6.72 -19.22
N LEU A 4 -15.09 -7.44 -19.86
CA LEU A 4 -13.67 -7.44 -19.50
C LEU A 4 -12.99 -6.08 -19.73
N SER A 5 -13.33 -5.37 -20.80
CA SER A 5 -12.79 -4.03 -21.08
C SER A 5 -13.22 -3.00 -20.04
N LEU A 6 -14.43 -3.13 -19.51
CA LEU A 6 -14.95 -2.25 -18.47
C LEU A 6 -14.23 -2.47 -17.13
N VAL A 7 -13.95 -3.73 -16.78
CA VAL A 7 -13.16 -4.06 -15.59
C VAL A 7 -11.74 -3.50 -15.70
N LYS A 8 -11.08 -3.70 -16.84
CA LYS A 8 -9.72 -3.16 -17.09
C LYS A 8 -9.66 -1.64 -17.07
N ALA A 9 -10.72 -0.97 -17.55
CA ALA A 9 -10.79 0.48 -17.55
C ALA A 9 -10.72 1.08 -16.13
N ILE A 10 -11.26 0.39 -15.12
CA ILE A 10 -11.16 0.84 -13.72
C ILE A 10 -9.70 0.90 -13.30
N SER A 11 -8.93 -0.18 -13.51
CA SER A 11 -7.50 -0.21 -13.17
C SER A 11 -6.71 0.86 -13.92
N ALA A 12 -7.00 1.08 -15.22
CA ALA A 12 -6.33 2.08 -16.04
C ALA A 12 -6.52 3.52 -15.51
N VAL A 13 -7.70 3.87 -14.97
CA VAL A 13 -7.93 5.18 -14.36
C VAL A 13 -7.02 5.40 -13.16
N PHE A 14 -6.85 4.39 -12.30
CA PHE A 14 -5.97 4.49 -11.14
C PHE A 14 -4.48 4.42 -11.51
N GLU A 15 -4.12 3.69 -12.56
CA GLU A 15 -2.76 3.71 -13.12
C GLU A 15 -2.38 5.11 -13.64
N LEU A 16 -3.30 5.79 -14.33
CA LEU A 16 -3.10 7.19 -14.75
C LEU A 16 -2.98 8.09 -13.51
N GLY A 17 -3.82 7.86 -12.51
CA GLY A 17 -3.75 8.54 -11.23
C GLY A 17 -2.38 8.39 -10.55
N CYS A 18 -1.81 7.19 -10.55
CA CYS A 18 -0.46 6.92 -10.04
C CYS A 18 0.59 7.71 -10.81
N ALA A 19 0.59 7.61 -12.14
CA ALA A 19 1.54 8.31 -13.01
C ALA A 19 1.47 9.84 -12.83
N ILE A 20 0.26 10.41 -12.78
CA ILE A 20 0.05 11.85 -12.52
C ILE A 20 0.58 12.23 -11.13
N THR A 21 0.28 11.43 -10.10
CA THR A 21 0.69 11.73 -8.72
C THR A 21 2.22 11.71 -8.59
N VAL A 22 2.90 10.73 -9.19
CA VAL A 22 4.36 10.67 -9.23
C VAL A 22 4.96 11.84 -10.01
N ALA A 23 4.41 12.16 -11.19
CA ALA A 23 4.84 13.32 -11.96
C ALA A 23 4.71 14.63 -11.17
N GLN A 24 3.63 14.79 -10.41
CA GLN A 24 3.42 15.92 -9.52
C GLN A 24 4.40 15.96 -8.33
N ILE A 25 4.82 14.81 -7.80
CA ILE A 25 5.86 14.73 -6.76
C ILE A 25 7.19 15.20 -7.36
N VAL A 26 7.59 14.68 -8.52
CA VAL A 26 8.85 15.02 -9.20
C VAL A 26 8.87 16.48 -9.66
N TRP A 27 7.76 16.99 -10.21
CA TRP A 27 7.62 18.41 -10.56
C TRP A 27 7.84 19.31 -9.34
N ARG A 28 7.27 18.96 -8.18
CA ARG A 28 7.44 19.78 -6.98
C ARG A 28 8.87 19.77 -6.46
N ALA A 29 9.55 18.63 -6.53
CA ALA A 29 10.93 18.49 -6.09
C ALA A 29 11.92 19.20 -7.02
N THR A 30 11.68 19.15 -8.34
CA THR A 30 12.68 19.57 -9.34
C THR A 30 12.33 20.86 -10.09
N LYS A 31 11.04 21.22 -10.16
CA LYS A 31 10.50 22.32 -10.98
C LYS A 31 10.85 22.22 -12.47
N LEU A 32 11.17 21.02 -12.96
CA LEU A 32 11.56 20.76 -14.35
C LEU A 32 10.48 19.93 -15.07
N PRO A 33 9.88 20.44 -16.17
CA PRO A 33 8.72 19.81 -16.79
C PRO A 33 9.12 18.51 -17.48
N LEU A 34 10.33 18.45 -18.03
CA LEU A 34 10.90 17.24 -18.62
C LEU A 34 11.01 16.12 -17.58
N ARG A 35 11.53 16.39 -16.38
CA ARG A 35 11.66 15.37 -15.32
C ARG A 35 10.30 14.85 -14.86
N ALA A 36 9.31 15.73 -14.73
CA ALA A 36 7.94 15.34 -14.39
C ALA A 36 7.30 14.48 -15.49
N SER A 37 7.50 14.83 -16.77
CA SER A 37 6.99 14.08 -17.91
C SER A 37 7.67 12.71 -18.03
N LEU A 38 8.98 12.65 -17.82
CA LEU A 38 9.71 11.38 -17.77
C LEU A 38 9.22 10.49 -16.63
N ALA A 39 8.96 11.05 -15.45
CA ALA A 39 8.42 10.31 -14.32
C ALA A 39 7.00 9.78 -14.60
N PHE A 40 6.14 10.59 -15.25
CA PHE A 40 4.83 10.13 -15.74
C PHE A 40 4.98 8.92 -16.66
N CYS A 41 5.78 9.06 -17.73
CA CYS A 41 5.98 7.99 -18.71
C CYS A 41 6.61 6.75 -18.11
N ALA A 42 7.58 6.91 -17.20
CA ALA A 42 8.24 5.79 -16.53
C ALA A 42 7.27 4.96 -15.70
N VAL A 43 6.32 5.59 -15.00
CA VAL A 43 5.28 4.88 -14.24
C VAL A 43 4.24 4.28 -15.17
N TRP A 44 3.69 5.08 -16.09
CA TRP A 44 2.61 4.65 -16.98
C TRP A 44 3.03 3.48 -17.90
N LEU A 45 4.29 3.48 -18.35
CA LEU A 45 4.83 2.47 -19.26
C LEU A 45 5.68 1.42 -18.52
N ALA A 46 5.69 1.42 -17.18
CA ALA A 46 6.42 0.41 -16.43
C ALA A 46 5.88 -0.98 -16.78
N PRO A 47 6.75 -1.97 -17.04
CA PRO A 47 6.29 -3.33 -17.35
C PRO A 47 5.35 -3.88 -16.27
N THR A 48 5.66 -3.64 -14.99
CA THR A 48 4.82 -4.08 -13.87
C THR A 48 3.42 -3.47 -13.90
N VAL A 49 3.27 -2.23 -14.35
CA VAL A 49 1.97 -1.55 -14.49
C VAL A 49 1.16 -2.15 -15.64
N ILE A 50 1.78 -2.27 -16.82
CA ILE A 50 1.13 -2.83 -18.02
C ILE A 50 0.66 -4.27 -17.76
N PHE A 51 1.51 -5.11 -17.14
CA PHE A 51 1.15 -6.50 -16.88
C PHE A 51 0.05 -6.62 -15.81
N ASN A 52 0.06 -5.79 -14.77
CA ASN A 52 -0.96 -5.82 -13.71
C ASN A 52 -2.35 -5.45 -14.25
N GLY A 53 -2.56 -4.25 -14.79
CA GLY A 53 -3.89 -3.82 -15.23
C GLY A 53 -4.22 -4.27 -16.66
N ALA A 54 -3.43 -3.85 -17.65
CA ALA A 54 -3.78 -4.02 -19.05
C ALA A 54 -3.78 -5.50 -19.49
N VAL A 55 -2.84 -6.31 -19.00
CA VAL A 55 -2.76 -7.74 -19.32
C VAL A 55 -3.67 -8.55 -18.39
N TRP A 56 -3.45 -8.48 -17.07
CA TRP A 56 -4.08 -9.37 -16.09
C TRP A 56 -5.36 -8.85 -15.41
N ALA A 57 -5.77 -7.60 -15.66
CA ALA A 57 -6.95 -6.98 -15.04
C ALA A 57 -6.90 -6.98 -13.49
N GLU A 58 -5.70 -6.91 -12.90
CA GLU A 58 -5.52 -6.76 -11.46
C GLU A 58 -5.82 -5.33 -11.02
N SER A 59 -6.10 -5.17 -9.73
CA SER A 59 -6.56 -3.91 -9.13
C SER A 59 -5.51 -3.27 -8.20
N ASP A 60 -4.23 -3.57 -8.38
CA ASP A 60 -3.18 -3.07 -7.48
C ASP A 60 -3.00 -1.56 -7.60
N SER A 61 -3.21 -1.00 -8.80
CA SER A 61 -3.16 0.44 -9.02
C SER A 61 -4.10 1.24 -8.12
N ILE A 62 -5.24 0.68 -7.71
CA ILE A 62 -6.25 1.38 -6.90
C ILE A 62 -5.70 1.72 -5.51
N TRP A 63 -5.17 0.72 -4.79
CA TRP A 63 -4.64 0.95 -3.45
C TRP A 63 -3.31 1.71 -3.51
N THR A 64 -2.49 1.48 -4.54
CA THR A 64 -1.25 2.22 -4.77
C THR A 64 -1.51 3.69 -5.03
N TYR A 65 -2.55 4.05 -5.78
CA TYR A 65 -2.93 5.44 -5.99
C TYR A 65 -3.20 6.16 -4.67
N PHE A 66 -4.04 5.59 -3.81
CA PHE A 66 -4.36 6.19 -2.51
C PHE A 66 -3.14 6.21 -1.56
N THR A 67 -2.24 5.23 -1.68
CA THR A 67 -0.94 5.22 -1.01
C THR A 67 -0.07 6.39 -1.45
N LEU A 68 0.06 6.63 -2.76
CA LEU A 68 0.81 7.77 -3.31
C LEU A 68 0.19 9.11 -2.93
N VAL A 69 -1.14 9.22 -2.91
CA VAL A 69 -1.85 10.42 -2.44
C VAL A 69 -1.56 10.67 -0.96
N SER A 70 -1.59 9.63 -0.13
CA SER A 70 -1.22 9.71 1.30
C SER A 70 0.19 10.29 1.46
N ILE A 71 1.19 9.69 0.79
CA ILE A 71 2.58 10.14 0.81
C ILE A 71 2.69 11.59 0.34
N ALA A 72 2.04 11.94 -0.78
CA ALA A 72 2.06 13.29 -1.34
C ALA A 72 1.43 14.33 -0.41
N LEU A 73 0.43 13.96 0.41
CA LEU A 73 -0.14 14.83 1.44
C LEU A 73 0.84 15.04 2.59
N PHE A 74 1.44 13.97 3.10
CA PHE A 74 2.47 14.05 4.15
C PHE A 74 3.67 14.89 3.71
N MET A 75 4.13 14.74 2.47
CA MET A 75 5.22 15.56 1.88
C MET A 75 4.88 17.06 1.85
N ARG A 76 3.60 17.43 1.93
CA ARG A 76 3.12 18.82 1.98
C ARG A 76 2.70 19.25 3.39
N ASP A 77 3.12 18.51 4.41
CA ASP A 77 2.74 18.72 5.82
C ASP A 77 1.22 18.69 6.03
N ARG A 78 0.50 17.93 5.19
CA ARG A 78 -0.93 17.67 5.31
C ARG A 78 -1.19 16.26 5.82
N ASN A 79 -2.39 16.06 6.35
CA ASN A 79 -2.81 14.77 6.86
C ASN A 79 -3.10 13.78 5.71
N GLY A 80 -2.28 12.73 5.59
CA GLY A 80 -2.47 11.63 4.63
C GLY A 80 -3.24 10.41 5.17
N VAL A 81 -3.66 10.40 6.44
CA VAL A 81 -4.23 9.22 7.11
C VAL A 81 -5.52 8.73 6.46
N ALA A 82 -6.40 9.64 6.02
CA ALA A 82 -7.63 9.24 5.32
C ALA A 82 -7.35 8.55 3.97
N SER A 83 -6.35 9.02 3.22
CA SER A 83 -5.93 8.35 1.98
C SER A 83 -5.25 7.01 2.25
N PHE A 84 -4.46 6.89 3.31
CA PHE A 84 -3.95 5.60 3.77
C PHE A 84 -5.09 4.63 4.16
N ALA A 85 -6.08 5.10 4.90
CA ALA A 85 -7.25 4.33 5.28
C ALA A 85 -8.04 3.85 4.06
N MET A 86 -8.19 4.68 3.02
CA MET A 86 -8.76 4.29 1.74
C MET A 86 -7.92 3.20 1.05
N ALA A 87 -6.59 3.36 0.98
CA ALA A 87 -5.71 2.35 0.39
C ALA A 87 -5.86 0.98 1.09
N PHE A 88 -5.79 0.97 2.43
CA PHE A 88 -5.97 -0.24 3.23
C PHE A 88 -7.36 -0.86 3.06
N SER A 89 -8.41 -0.04 3.01
CA SER A 89 -9.79 -0.53 2.87
C SER A 89 -10.06 -1.16 1.50
N VAL A 90 -9.43 -0.64 0.44
CA VAL A 90 -9.48 -1.24 -0.90
C VAL A 90 -8.74 -2.58 -0.91
N LYS A 91 -7.54 -2.63 -0.31
CA LYS A 91 -6.72 -3.86 -0.27
C LYS A 91 -5.89 -3.88 1.01
N ALA A 92 -5.84 -5.05 1.65
CA ALA A 92 -5.06 -5.25 2.88
C ALA A 92 -3.58 -4.84 2.74
N GLN A 93 -3.02 -4.94 1.53
CA GLN A 93 -1.66 -4.54 1.16
C GLN A 93 -1.38 -3.05 1.44
N GLY A 94 -2.40 -2.19 1.49
CA GLY A 94 -2.24 -0.81 1.95
C GLY A 94 -1.59 -0.69 3.33
N VAL A 95 -1.68 -1.74 4.17
CA VAL A 95 -1.02 -1.82 5.48
C VAL A 95 0.51 -1.73 5.40
N PHE A 96 1.13 -1.96 4.23
CA PHE A 96 2.58 -1.83 4.06
C PHE A 96 3.08 -0.41 4.32
N LEU A 97 2.23 0.61 4.14
CA LEU A 97 2.52 2.00 4.51
C LEU A 97 2.31 2.26 6.02
N GLY A 98 1.75 1.31 6.76
CA GLY A 98 1.38 1.42 8.17
C GLY A 98 2.51 1.90 9.09
N PRO A 99 3.73 1.32 9.04
CA PRO A 99 4.88 1.81 9.80
C PRO A 99 5.19 3.29 9.56
N PHE A 100 5.16 3.72 8.31
CA PHE A 100 5.37 5.13 7.98
C PHE A 100 4.27 6.03 8.57
N VAL A 101 3.00 5.66 8.42
CA VAL A 101 1.87 6.44 8.96
C VAL A 101 1.91 6.50 10.49
N LEU A 102 2.21 5.38 11.15
CA LEU A 102 2.39 5.32 12.60
C LEU A 102 3.55 6.24 13.03
N GLY A 103 4.69 6.20 12.34
CA GLY A 103 5.81 7.09 12.58
C GLY A 103 5.42 8.57 12.49
N MET A 104 4.60 8.96 11.50
CA MET A 104 4.12 10.34 11.35
C MET A 104 3.15 10.77 12.45
N ILE A 105 2.28 9.86 12.93
CA ILE A 105 1.39 10.10 14.09
C ILE A 105 2.22 10.27 15.36
N LEU A 106 3.18 9.36 15.61
CA LEU A 106 4.07 9.41 16.78
C LEU A 106 4.94 10.67 16.81
N ARG A 107 5.27 11.22 15.64
CA ARG A 107 5.94 12.52 15.50
C ARG A 107 5.07 13.72 15.92
N ARG A 108 3.84 13.48 16.39
CA ARG A 108 2.83 14.48 16.79
C ARG A 108 2.46 15.47 15.69
N ARG A 109 2.65 15.11 14.43
CA ARG A 109 2.14 15.89 13.28
C ARG A 109 0.66 15.68 13.04
N ILE A 110 0.11 14.56 13.53
CA ILE A 110 -1.29 14.15 13.31
C ILE A 110 -1.86 13.55 14.58
N HIS A 111 -3.09 13.96 14.93
CA HIS A 111 -3.80 13.43 16.09
C HIS A 111 -4.19 11.95 15.87
N PRO A 112 -3.96 11.04 16.85
CA PRO A 112 -4.26 9.61 16.70
C PRO A 112 -5.72 9.28 16.37
N ALA A 113 -6.67 10.16 16.72
CA ALA A 113 -8.09 10.00 16.36
C ALA A 113 -8.32 9.82 14.86
N TRP A 114 -7.41 10.30 13.99
CA TRP A 114 -7.49 10.06 12.55
C TRP A 114 -7.41 8.58 12.18
N LEU A 115 -6.88 7.69 13.04
CA LEU A 115 -6.93 6.24 12.81
C LEU A 115 -8.36 5.70 12.78
N ALA A 116 -9.34 6.40 13.36
CA ALA A 116 -10.76 6.05 13.22
C ALA A 116 -11.26 6.13 11.77
N THR A 117 -10.55 6.82 10.87
CA THR A 117 -10.87 6.80 9.44
C THR A 117 -10.66 5.43 8.80
N VAL A 118 -9.81 4.56 9.37
CA VAL A 118 -9.59 3.19 8.87
C VAL A 118 -10.88 2.36 8.93
N PRO A 119 -11.49 2.11 10.10
CA PRO A 119 -12.77 1.40 10.15
C PRO A 119 -13.91 2.21 9.50
N GLY A 120 -13.88 3.54 9.61
CA GLY A 120 -14.92 4.40 9.02
C GLY A 120 -15.01 4.26 7.50
N ILE A 121 -13.89 4.41 6.80
CA ILE A 121 -13.85 4.27 5.32
C ILE A 121 -14.17 2.84 4.91
N TYR A 122 -13.67 1.83 5.64
CA TYR A 122 -13.98 0.44 5.36
C TYR A 122 -15.49 0.15 5.38
N VAL A 123 -16.20 0.63 6.41
CA VAL A 123 -17.66 0.49 6.52
C VAL A 123 -18.38 1.25 5.39
N VAL A 124 -17.93 2.47 5.07
CA VAL A 124 -18.52 3.26 3.96
C VAL A 124 -18.39 2.53 2.63
N LEU A 125 -17.22 1.96 2.33
CA LEU A 125 -17.01 1.17 1.11
C LEU A 125 -17.79 -0.14 1.11
N ALA A 126 -18.14 -0.68 2.28
CA ALA A 126 -18.95 -1.88 2.40
C ALA A 126 -20.46 -1.64 2.20
N ILE A 127 -20.95 -0.38 2.25
CA ILE A 127 -22.38 -0.06 2.12
C ILE A 127 -23.04 -0.75 0.91
N PRO A 128 -22.47 -0.72 -0.31
CA PRO A 128 -23.13 -1.34 -1.47
C PRO A 128 -23.33 -2.86 -1.30
N VAL A 129 -22.35 -3.58 -0.75
CA VAL A 129 -22.46 -5.03 -0.55
C VAL A 129 -23.38 -5.37 0.61
N LEU A 130 -23.43 -4.54 1.65
CA LEU A 130 -24.38 -4.69 2.75
C LEU A 130 -25.83 -4.49 2.26
N VAL A 131 -26.07 -3.47 1.44
CA VAL A 131 -27.37 -3.22 0.80
C VAL A 131 -27.75 -4.37 -0.15
N ALA A 132 -26.77 -4.97 -0.82
CA ALA A 132 -26.97 -6.17 -1.64
C ALA A 132 -27.20 -7.47 -0.82
N GLY A 133 -27.30 -7.38 0.51
CA GLY A 133 -27.65 -8.49 1.40
C GLY A 133 -26.48 -9.23 2.02
N ARG A 134 -25.23 -8.78 1.81
CA ARG A 134 -24.07 -9.38 2.47
C ARG A 134 -24.10 -9.09 3.98
N SER A 135 -23.81 -10.08 4.81
CA SER A 135 -23.81 -9.89 6.26
C SER A 135 -22.59 -9.08 6.73
N LEU A 136 -22.75 -8.26 7.79
CA LEU A 136 -21.64 -7.52 8.42
C LEU A 136 -20.49 -8.45 8.84
N ALA A 137 -20.81 -9.62 9.40
CA ALA A 137 -19.81 -10.61 9.80
C ALA A 137 -18.95 -11.05 8.62
N SER A 138 -19.56 -11.33 7.46
CA SER A 138 -18.82 -11.72 6.25
C SER A 138 -18.01 -10.59 5.62
N VAL A 139 -18.35 -9.32 5.90
CA VAL A 139 -17.56 -8.17 5.49
C VAL A 139 -16.30 -8.11 6.35
N PHE A 140 -16.42 -8.08 7.68
CA PHE A 140 -15.26 -8.05 8.57
C PHE A 140 -14.37 -9.30 8.48
N ALA A 141 -14.92 -10.44 8.05
CA ALA A 141 -14.16 -11.66 7.81
C ALA A 141 -13.24 -11.60 6.57
N VAL A 142 -13.44 -10.68 5.63
CA VAL A 142 -12.74 -10.68 4.32
C VAL A 142 -11.22 -10.80 4.45
N TYR A 143 -10.59 -10.00 5.32
CA TYR A 143 -9.13 -10.05 5.47
C TYR A 143 -8.66 -11.28 6.25
N LEU A 144 -9.49 -11.80 7.16
CA LEU A 144 -9.20 -13.04 7.88
C LEU A 144 -9.24 -14.23 6.91
N ASP A 145 -10.28 -14.32 6.09
CA ASP A 145 -10.44 -15.36 5.07
C ASP A 145 -9.29 -15.33 4.05
N GLN A 146 -8.87 -14.13 3.62
CA GLN A 146 -7.69 -13.95 2.78
C GLN A 146 -6.40 -14.48 3.45
N ALA A 147 -6.22 -14.23 4.74
CA ALA A 147 -5.05 -14.72 5.48
C ALA A 147 -5.02 -16.26 5.58
N HIS A 148 -6.17 -16.93 5.50
CA HIS A 148 -6.29 -18.39 5.53
C HIS A 148 -6.27 -19.07 4.15
N THR A 149 -6.26 -18.29 3.05
CA THR A 149 -6.34 -18.84 1.69
C THR A 149 -5.08 -19.64 1.30
N PHE A 150 -3.89 -19.19 1.73
CA PHE A 150 -2.62 -19.81 1.33
C PHE A 150 -1.87 -20.39 2.52
N ASN A 151 -1.50 -21.67 2.41
CA ASN A 151 -0.70 -22.40 3.40
C ASN A 151 0.77 -22.54 2.97
N ARG A 152 1.35 -21.46 2.45
CA ARG A 152 2.77 -21.35 2.08
C ARG A 152 3.36 -20.06 2.62
N LEU A 153 4.65 -20.07 2.95
CA LEU A 153 5.36 -18.89 3.47
C LEU A 153 5.62 -17.82 2.40
N THR A 154 5.67 -18.22 1.13
CA THR A 154 5.79 -17.31 -0.02
C THR A 154 5.03 -17.91 -1.20
N MET A 155 4.46 -17.04 -2.02
CA MET A 155 3.79 -17.37 -3.27
C MET A 155 4.56 -16.69 -4.42
N ASN A 156 5.79 -17.16 -4.67
CA ASN A 156 6.73 -16.59 -5.65
C ASN A 156 7.20 -15.14 -5.35
N ALA A 157 6.95 -14.63 -4.14
CA ALA A 157 7.52 -13.35 -3.73
C ALA A 157 9.03 -13.48 -3.56
N ALA A 158 9.78 -12.53 -4.15
CA ALA A 158 11.23 -12.42 -4.02
C ALA A 158 11.64 -11.88 -2.64
N ASN A 159 11.30 -12.60 -1.57
CA ASN A 159 11.51 -12.19 -0.18
C ASN A 159 12.26 -13.24 0.64
N ILE A 160 12.51 -12.95 1.93
CA ILE A 160 13.36 -13.79 2.78
C ILE A 160 12.83 -15.22 2.94
N TRP A 161 11.52 -15.43 2.75
CA TRP A 161 10.88 -16.73 2.93
C TRP A 161 11.18 -17.72 1.82
N VAL A 162 11.72 -17.27 0.67
CA VAL A 162 12.25 -18.16 -0.37
C VAL A 162 13.37 -19.05 0.17
N LEU A 163 14.16 -18.53 1.13
CA LEU A 163 15.25 -19.26 1.77
C LEU A 163 14.77 -20.16 2.91
N ALA A 164 13.50 -20.04 3.31
CA ALA A 164 12.91 -20.68 4.48
C ALA A 164 12.08 -21.93 4.13
N GLY A 165 12.30 -22.56 2.97
CA GLY A 165 11.47 -23.65 2.46
C GLY A 165 11.33 -24.88 3.38
N GLY A 166 12.30 -25.11 4.27
CA GLY A 166 12.29 -26.22 5.24
C GLY A 166 11.66 -25.89 6.60
N LEU A 167 11.28 -24.64 6.87
CA LEU A 167 10.70 -24.24 8.15
C LEU A 167 9.23 -24.71 8.25
N PRO A 168 8.80 -25.27 9.41
CA PRO A 168 7.40 -25.56 9.63
C PRO A 168 6.55 -24.31 9.45
N TYR A 169 5.49 -24.42 8.64
CA TYR A 169 4.69 -23.27 8.21
C TYR A 169 4.22 -22.38 9.37
N ALA A 170 3.68 -22.97 10.44
CA ALA A 170 3.19 -22.21 11.60
C ALA A 170 4.32 -21.39 12.27
N ILE A 171 5.52 -21.96 12.37
CA ILE A 171 6.71 -21.29 12.93
C ILE A 171 7.14 -20.16 12.00
N GLY A 172 7.25 -20.43 10.70
CA GLY A 172 7.62 -19.41 9.71
C GLY A 172 6.65 -18.22 9.71
N VAL A 173 5.35 -18.48 9.79
CA VAL A 173 4.34 -17.41 9.91
C VAL A 173 4.53 -16.62 11.20
N ALA A 174 4.65 -17.29 12.34
CA ALA A 174 4.83 -16.62 13.63
C ALA A 174 6.09 -15.74 13.65
N VAL A 175 7.23 -16.29 13.22
CA VAL A 175 8.50 -15.56 13.14
C VAL A 175 8.36 -14.37 12.19
N GLY A 176 7.74 -14.56 11.02
CA GLY A 176 7.58 -13.48 10.05
C GLY A 176 6.69 -12.35 10.52
N MET A 177 5.59 -12.67 11.21
CA MET A 177 4.72 -11.66 11.82
C MET A 177 5.45 -10.89 12.91
N VAL A 178 6.23 -11.56 13.76
CA VAL A 178 7.02 -10.91 14.81
C VAL A 178 8.10 -10.01 14.21
N LEU A 179 8.86 -10.50 13.23
CA LEU A 179 9.89 -9.72 12.54
C LEU A 179 9.29 -8.49 11.85
N ALA A 180 8.22 -8.68 11.09
CA ALA A 180 7.50 -7.60 10.41
C ALA A 180 7.00 -6.54 11.42
N ALA A 181 6.37 -6.95 12.52
CA ALA A 181 5.88 -6.04 13.55
C ALA A 181 7.02 -5.30 14.26
N ALA A 182 8.09 -5.99 14.64
CA ALA A 182 9.25 -5.41 15.31
C ALA A 182 9.98 -4.42 14.41
N SER A 183 10.25 -4.78 13.15
CA SER A 183 10.91 -3.91 12.18
C SER A 183 10.02 -2.72 11.79
N GLY A 184 8.72 -2.92 11.64
CA GLY A 184 7.76 -1.83 11.40
C GLY A 184 7.68 -0.85 12.57
N LEU A 185 7.66 -1.34 13.81
CA LEU A 185 7.70 -0.50 15.00
C LEU A 185 9.04 0.25 15.11
N ALA A 186 10.16 -0.43 14.86
CA ALA A 186 11.48 0.18 14.85
C ALA A 186 11.57 1.32 13.82
N LEU A 187 11.05 1.10 12.60
CA LEU A 187 10.96 2.13 11.56
C LEU A 187 10.07 3.30 12.01
N SER A 188 8.92 3.02 12.62
CA SER A 188 8.01 4.04 13.14
C SER A 188 8.68 4.92 14.20
N ILE A 189 9.39 4.31 15.15
CA ILE A 189 10.16 5.00 16.20
C ILE A 189 11.30 5.82 15.58
N PHE A 190 12.02 5.26 14.61
CA PHE A 190 13.06 5.96 13.89
C PHE A 190 12.53 7.23 13.21
N ILE A 191 11.39 7.13 12.50
CA ILE A 191 10.72 8.28 11.87
C ILE A 191 10.32 9.32 12.91
N ALA A 192 9.71 8.88 14.02
CA ALA A 192 9.25 9.78 15.09
C ALA A 192 10.39 10.53 15.77
N ARG A 193 11.56 9.89 15.93
CA ARG A 193 12.76 10.48 16.57
C ARG A 193 13.68 11.23 15.61
N SER A 194 13.52 11.03 14.31
CA SER A 194 14.32 11.72 13.29
C SER A 194 14.10 13.24 13.37
N ARG A 195 15.18 14.01 13.24
CA ARG A 195 15.10 15.48 13.08
C ARG A 195 14.80 15.88 11.62
N ARG A 196 14.99 14.98 10.66
CA ARG A 196 14.75 15.25 9.23
C ARG A 196 13.25 15.21 8.95
N ALA A 197 12.68 16.30 8.42
CA ALA A 197 11.24 16.40 8.14
C ALA A 197 10.93 16.84 6.71
N GLY A 198 11.95 17.00 5.87
CA GLY A 198 11.78 17.44 4.49
C GLY A 198 11.00 16.42 3.64
N PRO A 199 10.40 16.85 2.51
CA PRO A 199 9.67 15.98 1.61
C PRO A 199 10.46 14.76 1.14
N GLU A 200 11.77 14.91 0.93
CA GLU A 200 12.69 13.83 0.55
C GLU A 200 12.77 12.73 1.63
N PHE A 201 12.90 13.14 2.91
CA PHE A 201 12.90 12.19 4.02
C PHE A 201 11.57 11.45 4.12
N ILE A 202 10.46 12.16 3.94
CA ILE A 202 9.11 11.59 3.97
C ILE A 202 8.95 10.53 2.87
N LEU A 203 9.35 10.88 1.65
CA LEU A 203 9.30 9.96 0.51
C LEU A 203 10.16 8.72 0.75
N LEU A 204 11.41 8.90 1.17
CA LEU A 204 12.33 7.78 1.45
C LEU A 204 11.80 6.89 2.59
N ALA A 205 11.29 7.47 3.67
CA ALA A 205 10.72 6.72 4.78
C ALA A 205 9.49 5.90 4.35
N ALA A 206 8.65 6.46 3.49
CA ALA A 206 7.51 5.76 2.90
C ALA A 206 7.96 4.61 1.98
N CYS A 207 8.93 4.84 1.09
CA CYS A 207 9.51 3.78 0.25
C CYS A 207 10.11 2.65 1.08
N VAL A 208 10.86 2.98 2.15
CA VAL A 208 11.40 1.97 3.07
C VAL A 208 10.27 1.17 3.70
N SER A 209 9.18 1.80 4.14
CA SER A 209 8.01 1.08 4.67
C SER A 209 7.41 0.13 3.63
N LEU A 210 7.14 0.63 2.42
CA LEU A 210 6.52 -0.13 1.34
C LEU A 210 7.38 -1.30 0.84
N MET A 211 8.70 -1.19 0.90
CA MET A 211 9.61 -2.29 0.59
C MET A 211 9.75 -3.26 1.77
N LEU A 212 10.07 -2.75 2.96
CA LEU A 212 10.38 -3.55 4.15
C LEU A 212 9.27 -4.54 4.49
N MET A 213 8.01 -4.09 4.41
CA MET A 213 6.89 -4.93 4.83
C MET A 213 6.67 -6.19 3.97
N PRO A 214 6.51 -6.12 2.64
CA PRO A 214 6.39 -7.32 1.80
C PRO A 214 7.67 -8.17 1.75
N TYR A 215 8.84 -7.59 2.07
CA TYR A 215 10.08 -8.37 2.23
C TYR A 215 10.10 -9.23 3.51
N LEU A 216 9.48 -8.77 4.60
CA LEU A 216 9.48 -9.48 5.88
C LEU A 216 8.22 -10.31 6.14
N LEU A 217 7.07 -9.88 5.65
CA LEU A 217 5.81 -10.59 5.89
C LEU A 217 5.79 -11.95 5.18
N PRO A 218 5.25 -13.00 5.82
CA PRO A 218 4.98 -14.27 5.17
C PRO A 218 3.74 -14.15 4.26
N LYS A 219 3.50 -15.15 3.42
CA LYS A 219 2.34 -15.27 2.52
C LYS A 219 2.24 -14.17 1.45
N MET A 220 3.38 -13.59 1.08
CA MET A 220 3.43 -12.54 0.06
C MET A 220 3.46 -13.15 -1.35
N HIS A 221 2.92 -12.40 -2.31
CA HIS A 221 2.99 -12.66 -3.75
C HIS A 221 3.94 -11.67 -4.43
N GLU A 222 4.45 -12.03 -5.60
CA GLU A 222 5.28 -11.17 -6.46
C GLU A 222 4.61 -9.83 -6.79
N ARG A 223 3.30 -9.82 -7.03
CA ARG A 223 2.55 -8.60 -7.34
C ARG A 223 2.44 -7.62 -6.17
N TYR A 224 2.72 -8.05 -4.94
CA TYR A 224 2.65 -7.15 -3.76
C TYR A 224 3.78 -6.12 -3.71
N PHE A 225 4.75 -6.20 -4.63
CA PHE A 225 5.82 -5.23 -4.83
C PHE A 225 5.46 -4.16 -5.88
N TYR A 226 4.18 -3.95 -6.18
CA TYR A 226 3.73 -2.99 -7.19
C TYR A 226 3.94 -1.51 -6.78
N ALA A 227 3.75 -1.18 -5.49
CA ALA A 227 3.70 0.21 -4.98
C ALA A 227 5.05 0.84 -4.67
#